data_AF-A0A7S3V077-F1
#
_entry.id   AF-A0A7S3V077-F1
#
_cell.length_a   1.000
_cell.length_b   1.000
_cell.length_c   1.000
_cell.angle_alpha   90.00
_cell.angle_beta   90.00
_cell.angle_gamma   90.00
#
_symmetry.space_group_name_H-M   'P 1'
#
loop_
_entity.id
_entity.type
_entity.pdbx_description
1 polymer ?
#
loop_
_entity_poly.entity_id
_entity_poly.type
_entity_poly.pdbx_seq_one_letter_code
_entity_poly.pdbx_strand_id
1 'polypeptide(L)'
;MSEPERRKEAFHRVVKILDSFKEDGLFQMDLQDEECLAAIRHWTQEKRADPSFVERRFNNNYRIQNVYNKLKVIQAACRQVPMGVPINAILAGSTDPYYGIRNVNASSPSKSEDKTKITKNEEPINNNEEHVQNREDGEILDQDTDKDVQPVVETKITSKTMNEPASSSLLNLNLTWQNIMAWWSVQILFVAAFLQYVK
;
A
#
# COMPACT_ATOMS: atom_id res chain seq x y z
N MET A 1 17.92 -22.98 21.56
CA MET A 1 17.28 -21.65 21.64
C MET A 1 15.92 -21.82 22.26
N SER A 2 15.70 -21.14 23.39
CA SER A 2 14.42 -21.18 24.09
C SER A 2 13.35 -20.43 23.30
N GLU A 3 12.08 -20.77 23.54
CA GLU A 3 10.95 -20.07 22.92
C GLU A 3 10.96 -18.53 23.12
N PRO A 4 11.24 -17.98 24.31
CA PRO A 4 11.33 -16.53 24.47
C PRO A 4 12.48 -15.91 23.66
N GLU A 5 13.61 -16.59 23.50
CA GLU A 5 14.71 -16.11 22.66
C GLU A 5 14.32 -16.06 21.17
N ARG A 6 13.63 -17.09 20.67
CA ARG A 6 13.11 -17.12 19.28
C ARG A 6 12.20 -15.93 19.00
N ARG A 7 11.27 -15.65 19.93
CA ARG A 7 10.35 -14.52 19.80
C ARG A 7 11.08 -13.17 19.84
N LYS A 8 12.06 -13.03 20.72
CA LYS A 8 12.89 -11.81 20.79
C LYS A 8 13.67 -11.58 19.50
N GLU A 9 14.25 -12.62 18.93
CA GLU A 9 14.98 -12.54 17.66
C GLU A 9 14.04 -12.18 16.50
N ALA A 10 12.87 -12.82 16.42
CA ALA A 10 11.86 -12.51 15.42
C ALA A 10 11.35 -11.05 15.53
N PHE A 11 11.16 -10.55 16.75
CA PHE A 11 10.81 -9.15 16.99
C PHE A 11 11.92 -8.20 16.52
N HIS A 12 13.19 -8.49 16.82
CA HIS A 12 14.31 -7.70 16.29
C HIS A 12 14.38 -7.71 14.76
N ARG A 13 13.99 -8.80 14.09
CA ARG A 13 13.89 -8.84 12.63
C ARG A 13 12.85 -7.83 12.12
N VAL A 14 11.69 -7.73 12.76
CA VAL A 14 10.66 -6.74 12.41
C VAL A 14 11.21 -5.32 12.55
N VAL A 15 11.87 -5.01 13.67
CA VAL A 15 12.47 -3.69 13.92
C VAL A 15 13.52 -3.34 12.86
N LYS A 16 14.39 -4.29 12.49
CA LYS A 16 15.39 -4.08 11.42
C LYS A 16 14.77 -3.81 10.05
N ILE A 17 13.65 -4.47 9.73
CA ILE A 17 12.93 -4.22 8.48
C ILE A 17 12.27 -2.83 8.50
N LEU A 18 11.73 -2.40 9.65
CA LEU A 18 11.18 -1.04 9.77
C LEU A 18 12.28 0.02 9.64
N ASP A 19 13.45 -0.24 10.20
CA ASP A 19 14.61 0.64 10.06
C ASP A 19 15.04 0.78 8.60
N SER A 20 15.15 -0.33 7.86
CA SER A 20 15.47 -0.27 6.43
C SER A 20 14.39 0.41 5.59
N PHE A 21 13.11 0.31 5.99
CA PHE A 21 12.03 1.02 5.32
C PHE A 21 12.07 2.52 5.58
N LYS A 22 12.46 2.94 6.78
CA LYS A 22 12.64 4.35 7.13
C LYS A 22 13.78 4.99 6.34
N GLU A 23 14.88 4.26 6.14
CA GLU A 23 16.04 4.72 5.37
C GLU A 23 15.81 4.72 3.85
N ASP A 24 14.85 3.94 3.35
CA ASP A 24 14.52 3.90 1.94
C ASP A 24 13.69 5.12 1.51
N GLY A 25 14.37 6.14 1.01
CA GLY A 25 13.76 7.39 0.56
C GLY A 25 12.73 7.22 -0.55
N LEU A 26 12.95 6.32 -1.51
CA LEU A 26 11.98 6.07 -2.59
C LEU A 26 10.70 5.46 -2.05
N PHE A 27 10.84 4.49 -1.14
CA PHE A 27 9.68 3.90 -0.47
C PHE A 27 8.93 4.92 0.37
N GLN A 28 9.62 5.77 1.15
CA GLN A 28 8.96 6.80 1.94
C GLN A 28 8.23 7.83 1.05
N MET A 29 8.80 8.18 -0.10
CA MET A 29 8.11 9.01 -1.10
C MET A 29 6.86 8.31 -1.66
N ASP A 30 6.95 7.01 -1.96
CA ASP A 30 5.80 6.21 -2.40
C ASP A 30 4.70 6.16 -1.33
N LEU A 31 5.04 6.16 -0.05
CA LEU A 31 4.05 6.18 1.04
C LEU A 31 3.31 7.51 1.17
N GLN A 32 3.80 8.61 0.58
CA GLN A 32 3.08 9.89 0.54
C GLN A 32 2.12 9.99 -0.65
N ASP A 33 2.23 9.08 -1.62
CA ASP A 33 1.42 9.07 -2.82
C ASP A 33 -0.01 8.57 -2.54
N GLU A 34 -1.02 9.31 -3.03
CA GLU A 34 -2.42 8.99 -2.76
C GLU A 34 -2.85 7.63 -3.33
N GLU A 35 -2.32 7.22 -4.49
CA GLU A 35 -2.64 5.92 -5.07
C GLU A 35 -2.03 4.79 -4.24
N CYS A 36 -0.80 4.97 -3.76
CA CYS A 36 -0.15 4.02 -2.87
C CYS A 36 -0.88 3.91 -1.52
N LEU A 37 -1.30 5.04 -0.94
CA LEU A 37 -2.11 5.03 0.29
C LEU A 37 -3.46 4.33 0.09
N ALA A 38 -4.14 4.57 -1.03
CA ALA A 38 -5.37 3.87 -1.38
C ALA A 38 -5.15 2.37 -1.54
N ALA A 39 -4.04 1.97 -2.16
CA ALA A 39 -3.64 0.57 -2.30
C ALA A 39 -3.36 -0.09 -0.93
N ILE A 40 -2.64 0.60 -0.03
CA ILE A 40 -2.40 0.12 1.33
C ILE A 40 -3.72 -0.07 2.08
N ARG A 41 -4.64 0.91 2.05
CA ARG A 41 -5.97 0.81 2.70
C ARG A 41 -6.84 -0.31 2.13
N HIS A 42 -6.73 -0.56 0.82
CA HIS A 42 -7.39 -1.71 0.19
C HIS A 42 -6.78 -3.02 0.72
N TRP A 43 -5.45 -3.11 0.79
CA TRP A 43 -4.73 -4.29 1.27
C TRP A 43 -4.98 -4.60 2.76
N THR A 44 -5.05 -3.57 3.61
CA THR A 44 -5.38 -3.70 5.04
C THR A 44 -6.88 -3.94 5.30
N GLN A 45 -7.70 -3.90 4.25
CA GLN A 45 -9.17 -3.96 4.31
C GLN A 45 -9.83 -2.80 5.08
N GLU A 46 -9.10 -1.74 5.38
CA GLU A 46 -9.65 -0.54 6.03
C GLU A 46 -10.63 0.19 5.10
N LYS A 47 -10.27 0.31 3.82
CA LYS A 47 -11.14 0.88 2.78
C LYS A 47 -10.95 0.11 1.48
N ARG A 48 -11.87 -0.82 1.20
CA ARG A 48 -11.82 -1.63 -0.02
C ARG A 48 -12.18 -0.78 -1.25
N ALA A 49 -11.23 -0.66 -2.17
CA ALA A 49 -11.46 -0.13 -3.50
C ALA A 49 -12.27 -1.10 -4.39
N ASP A 50 -12.93 -0.54 -5.41
CA ASP A 50 -13.66 -1.30 -6.42
C ASP A 50 -12.74 -2.25 -7.22
N PRO A 51 -13.16 -3.50 -7.52
CA PRO A 51 -12.32 -4.46 -8.24
C PRO A 51 -11.84 -3.96 -9.61
N SER A 52 -12.69 -3.26 -10.38
CA SER A 52 -12.31 -2.73 -11.70
C SER A 52 -11.30 -1.58 -11.60
N PHE A 53 -11.30 -0.86 -10.48
CA PHE A 53 -10.33 0.18 -10.19
C PHE A 53 -8.98 -0.43 -9.82
N VAL A 54 -8.99 -1.45 -8.95
CA VAL A 54 -7.79 -2.18 -8.51
C VAL A 54 -7.05 -2.78 -9.71
N GLU A 55 -7.77 -3.47 -10.60
CA GLU A 55 -7.16 -4.11 -11.76
C GLU A 55 -6.48 -3.12 -12.70
N ARG A 56 -7.12 -1.97 -12.96
CA ARG A 56 -6.58 -0.95 -13.86
C ARG A 56 -5.44 -0.14 -13.24
N ARG A 57 -5.58 0.27 -11.98
CA ARG A 57 -4.68 1.23 -11.32
C ARG A 57 -3.60 0.58 -10.46
N PHE A 58 -3.92 -0.49 -9.72
CA PHE A 58 -2.97 -1.07 -8.78
C PHE A 58 -2.07 -2.12 -9.43
N ASN A 59 -2.62 -2.98 -10.28
CA ASN A 59 -1.86 -4.09 -10.88
C ASN A 59 -0.82 -3.62 -11.90
N ASN A 60 -1.07 -2.50 -12.58
CA ASN A 60 -0.18 -1.97 -13.61
C ASN A 60 0.81 -0.92 -13.09
N ASN A 61 0.68 -0.46 -11.84
CA ASN A 61 1.53 0.58 -11.27
C ASN A 61 2.73 -0.06 -10.52
N TYR A 62 3.93 0.14 -11.06
CA TYR A 62 5.16 -0.43 -10.50
C TYR A 62 5.45 0.02 -9.07
N ARG A 63 5.08 1.26 -8.70
CA ARG A 63 5.29 1.83 -7.36
C ARG A 63 4.44 1.09 -6.33
N ILE A 64 3.16 0.88 -6.66
CA ILE A 64 2.24 0.12 -5.81
C ILE A 64 2.71 -1.33 -5.64
N GLN A 65 3.17 -1.97 -6.71
CA GLN A 65 3.72 -3.34 -6.62
C GLN A 65 4.98 -3.39 -5.74
N ASN A 66 5.85 -2.39 -5.83
CA ASN A 66 7.03 -2.27 -4.96
C ASN A 66 6.63 -2.14 -3.49
N VAL A 67 5.66 -1.28 -3.18
CA VAL A 67 5.08 -1.12 -1.83
C VAL A 67 4.54 -2.46 -1.32
N TYR A 68 3.73 -3.17 -2.13
CA TYR A 68 3.20 -4.48 -1.74
C TYR A 68 4.27 -5.53 -1.48
N ASN A 69 5.35 -5.55 -2.27
CA ASN A 69 6.45 -6.48 -2.06
C ASN A 69 7.14 -6.23 -0.70
N LYS A 70 7.36 -4.97 -0.34
CA LYS A 70 7.88 -4.59 0.98
C LYS A 70 6.91 -4.96 2.11
N LEU A 71 5.62 -4.71 1.94
CA LEU A 71 4.61 -5.10 2.92
C LEU A 71 4.55 -6.62 3.13
N LYS A 72 4.73 -7.43 2.08
CA LYS A 72 4.82 -8.89 2.19
C LYS A 72 6.04 -9.35 2.99
N VAL A 73 7.19 -8.67 2.82
CA VAL A 73 8.42 -8.99 3.56
C VAL A 73 8.21 -8.79 5.06
N ILE A 74 7.67 -7.64 5.47
CA ILE A 74 7.40 -7.40 6.89
C ILE A 74 6.27 -8.30 7.41
N GLN A 75 5.24 -8.58 6.61
CA GLN A 75 4.19 -9.53 6.98
C GLN A 75 4.75 -10.93 7.28
N ALA A 76 5.72 -11.40 6.49
CA ALA A 76 6.37 -12.68 6.74
C ALA A 76 7.15 -12.68 8.07
N ALA A 77 7.83 -11.59 8.42
CA ALA A 77 8.50 -11.43 9.71
C ALA A 77 7.49 -11.37 10.87
N CYS A 78 6.41 -10.60 10.70
CA CYS A 78 5.31 -10.50 11.67
C CYS A 78 4.53 -11.81 11.84
N ARG A 79 4.68 -12.84 11.00
CA ARG A 79 4.08 -14.17 11.26
C ARG A 79 4.87 -15.00 12.27
N GLN A 80 6.15 -14.67 12.47
CA GLN A 80 7.03 -15.36 13.42
C GLN A 80 6.86 -14.84 14.86
N VAL A 81 6.21 -13.69 15.01
CA VAL A 81 5.81 -13.08 16.27
C VAL A 81 4.29 -13.01 16.24
N PRO A 82 3.54 -13.21 17.32
CA PRO A 82 2.08 -13.06 17.29
C PRO A 82 1.68 -11.56 17.21
N MET A 83 2.02 -10.88 16.11
CA MET A 83 1.75 -9.45 15.91
C MET A 83 1.18 -9.17 14.51
N GLY A 84 0.34 -8.13 14.44
CA GLY A 84 -0.11 -7.58 13.16
C GLY A 84 1.01 -6.84 12.43
N VAL A 85 0.81 -6.57 11.14
CA VAL A 85 1.73 -5.71 10.38
C VAL A 85 1.60 -4.28 10.91
N PRO A 86 2.71 -3.62 11.31
CA PRO A 86 2.68 -2.31 11.95
C PRO A 86 2.53 -1.19 10.93
N ILE A 87 1.37 -1.11 10.27
CA ILE A 87 1.11 -0.16 9.17
C ILE A 87 1.30 1.30 9.60
N ASN A 88 0.85 1.67 10.80
CA ASN A 88 1.03 3.02 11.34
C ASN A 88 2.51 3.39 11.49
N ALA A 89 3.35 2.44 11.90
CA ALA A 89 4.79 2.66 12.01
C ALA A 89 5.43 2.86 10.63
N ILE A 90 5.04 2.04 9.66
CA ILE A 90 5.53 2.11 8.28
C ILE A 90 5.20 3.47 7.65
N LEU A 91 3.93 3.91 7.76
CA LEU A 91 3.47 5.18 7.20
C LEU A 91 4.10 6.40 7.87
N ALA A 92 4.49 6.29 9.15
CA ALA A 92 5.14 7.36 9.89
C ALA A 92 6.68 7.34 9.79
N GLY A 93 7.27 6.36 9.09
CA GLY A 93 8.73 6.18 9.09
C GLY A 93 9.30 5.88 10.48
N SER A 94 8.54 5.18 11.33
CA SER A 94 8.92 4.81 12.70
C SER A 94 9.53 3.41 12.75
N THR A 95 10.54 3.23 13.59
CA THR A 95 11.13 1.92 13.91
C THR A 95 10.41 1.20 15.04
N ASP A 96 9.52 1.89 15.75
CA ASP A 96 8.70 1.30 16.81
C ASP A 96 7.48 0.58 16.19
N PRO A 97 7.40 -0.76 16.27
CA PRO A 97 6.27 -1.50 15.72
C PRO A 97 4.93 -1.20 16.41
N TYR A 98 4.93 -0.58 17.59
CA TYR A 98 3.73 -0.21 18.33
C TYR A 98 3.30 1.24 18.12
N TYR A 99 3.98 1.97 17.23
CA TYR A 99 3.66 3.35 16.92
C TYR A 99 2.20 3.54 16.52
N GLY A 100 1.53 4.54 17.12
CA GLY A 100 0.15 4.89 16.81
C GLY A 100 -0.90 3.90 17.32
N ILE A 101 -0.51 2.81 17.99
CA ILE A 101 -1.44 1.93 18.69
C ILE A 101 -1.85 2.64 19.98
N ARG A 102 -2.95 3.41 19.94
CA ARG A 102 -3.59 3.90 21.15
C ARG A 102 -4.08 2.69 21.92
N ASN A 103 -3.51 2.45 23.10
CA ASN A 103 -3.98 1.42 24.01
C ASN A 103 -5.42 1.79 24.40
N VAL A 104 -6.41 1.14 23.78
CA VAL A 104 -7.84 1.43 24.00
C VAL A 104 -8.24 1.19 25.47
N ASN A 105 -7.42 0.45 26.21
CA ASN A 105 -7.59 0.19 27.64
C ASN A 105 -6.95 1.26 28.55
N ALA A 106 -6.28 2.27 28.00
CA ALA A 106 -5.67 3.37 28.78
C ALA A 106 -6.61 4.56 29.00
N SER A 107 -7.93 4.37 28.84
CA SER A 107 -8.94 5.39 29.12
C SER A 107 -9.84 4.98 30.29
N SER A 108 -9.29 5.10 31.51
CA SER A 108 -10.08 5.57 32.65
C SER A 108 -9.65 7.02 32.91
N PRO A 109 -10.36 8.02 32.36
CA PRO A 109 -10.23 9.36 32.88
C PRO A 109 -10.81 9.35 34.30
N SER A 110 -9.93 9.53 35.29
CA SER A 110 -10.31 9.90 36.64
C SER A 110 -11.27 11.09 36.55
N LYS A 111 -12.52 10.84 36.94
CA LYS A 111 -13.60 11.81 37.03
C LYS A 111 -13.27 12.80 38.13
N SER A 112 -12.47 13.82 37.83
CA SER A 112 -12.44 15.06 38.60
C SER A 112 -13.37 16.03 37.90
N GLU A 113 -14.56 16.15 38.49
CA GLU A 113 -15.49 17.24 38.28
C GLU A 113 -14.73 18.56 38.38
N ASP A 114 -14.84 19.42 37.37
CA ASP A 114 -14.92 20.84 37.69
C ASP A 114 -15.88 21.57 36.75
N LYS A 115 -16.78 22.30 37.39
CA LYS A 115 -17.90 23.02 36.80
C LYS A 115 -17.41 24.42 36.46
N THR A 116 -17.50 24.84 35.21
CA THR A 116 -17.76 26.26 34.86
C THR A 116 -18.11 26.34 33.37
N LYS A 117 -19.38 26.49 33.00
CA LYS A 117 -20.15 27.74 32.90
C LYS A 117 -20.22 28.22 31.45
N ILE A 118 -21.29 27.76 30.79
CA ILE A 118 -22.18 28.47 29.84
C ILE A 118 -21.69 29.86 29.42
N THR A 119 -21.52 30.09 28.11
CA THR A 119 -22.14 31.22 27.40
C THR A 119 -22.34 30.84 25.93
N LYS A 120 -23.61 30.81 25.53
CA LYS A 120 -24.11 30.79 24.14
C LYS A 120 -23.76 32.11 23.46
N ASN A 121 -23.54 32.09 22.15
CA ASN A 121 -24.11 33.09 21.24
C ASN A 121 -24.25 32.47 19.84
N GLU A 122 -25.45 32.62 19.30
CA GLU A 122 -25.92 32.18 17.99
C GLU A 122 -25.49 33.17 16.88
N GLU A 123 -25.28 32.62 15.67
CA GLU A 123 -25.37 33.08 14.25
C GLU A 123 -25.82 34.53 13.88
N PRO A 124 -25.72 35.04 12.61
CA PRO A 124 -25.69 34.34 11.29
C PRO A 124 -24.85 34.94 10.11
N ILE A 125 -24.74 34.14 9.02
CA ILE A 125 -24.79 34.44 7.56
C ILE A 125 -24.05 35.67 6.97
N ASN A 126 -23.18 35.47 5.96
CA ASN A 126 -23.35 36.13 4.64
C ASN A 126 -22.58 35.44 3.49
N ASN A 127 -23.32 35.16 2.42
CA ASN A 127 -22.85 34.76 1.10
C ASN A 127 -22.27 35.98 0.37
N ASN A 128 -21.28 35.78 -0.49
CA ASN A 128 -21.09 36.63 -1.67
C ASN A 128 -20.44 35.78 -2.77
N GLU A 129 -21.30 35.33 -3.69
CA GLU A 129 -20.92 35.10 -5.08
C GLU A 129 -20.55 36.46 -5.69
N GLU A 130 -19.44 36.54 -6.42
CA GLU A 130 -19.35 37.48 -7.54
C GLU A 130 -18.67 36.84 -8.73
N HIS A 131 -19.43 36.91 -9.81
CA HIS A 131 -19.27 36.44 -11.16
C HIS A 131 -18.52 37.50 -11.96
N VAL A 132 -17.40 37.17 -12.62
CA VAL A 132 -16.96 37.94 -13.80
C VAL A 132 -16.51 37.00 -14.91
N GLN A 133 -17.17 37.24 -16.03
CA GLN A 133 -17.22 36.57 -17.31
C GLN A 133 -16.24 37.25 -18.28
N ASN A 134 -15.90 36.52 -19.35
CA ASN A 134 -15.32 36.98 -20.62
C ASN A 134 -13.77 37.12 -20.59
N ARG A 135 -13.03 36.83 -21.67
CA ARG A 135 -13.37 37.00 -23.09
C ARG A 135 -12.23 36.43 -23.97
N GLU A 136 -12.59 35.79 -25.09
CA GLU A 136 -11.95 35.80 -26.43
C GLU A 136 -10.44 35.48 -26.56
N ASP A 137 -9.84 35.00 -27.65
CA ASP A 137 -10.19 34.42 -28.96
C ASP A 137 -8.81 34.12 -29.61
N GLY A 138 -8.74 33.14 -30.52
CA GLY A 138 -7.63 32.98 -31.47
C GLY A 138 -6.32 32.46 -30.85
N GLU A 139 -5.51 31.64 -31.51
CA GLU A 139 -5.17 31.65 -32.93
C GLU A 139 -4.65 30.26 -33.30
N ILE A 140 -5.13 29.77 -34.45
CA ILE A 140 -4.66 28.57 -35.13
C ILE A 140 -3.33 28.94 -35.78
N LEU A 141 -2.26 28.16 -35.54
CA LEU A 141 -1.10 28.17 -36.42
C LEU A 141 -0.63 26.74 -36.67
N ASP A 142 -1.11 26.21 -37.80
CA ASP A 142 -0.49 25.08 -38.50
C ASP A 142 0.88 25.55 -39.03
N GLN A 143 1.95 24.87 -38.63
CA GLN A 143 3.21 24.92 -39.34
C GLN A 143 3.77 23.50 -39.50
N ASP A 144 3.45 22.92 -40.64
CA ASP A 144 4.27 21.93 -41.31
C ASP A 144 5.69 22.49 -41.50
N THR A 145 6.67 21.80 -40.93
CA THR A 145 8.02 21.82 -41.48
C THR A 145 8.55 20.41 -41.55
N ASP A 146 8.33 19.80 -42.72
CA ASP A 146 9.24 18.83 -43.30
C ASP A 146 10.66 19.42 -43.32
N LYS A 147 11.59 18.73 -42.66
CA LYS A 147 13.01 18.83 -42.99
C LYS A 147 13.67 17.46 -42.94
N ASP A 148 13.93 16.97 -44.13
CA ASP A 148 14.98 16.02 -44.48
C ASP A 148 16.25 16.23 -43.67
N VAL A 149 16.70 15.19 -42.98
CA VAL A 149 18.08 15.03 -42.53
C VAL A 149 18.55 13.61 -42.86
N GLN A 150 19.37 13.50 -43.90
CA GLN A 150 20.25 12.36 -44.16
C GLN A 150 21.49 12.39 -43.23
N PRO A 151 22.43 11.44 -43.33
CA PRO A 151 22.36 10.03 -42.96
C PRO A 151 23.33 9.75 -41.79
N VAL A 152 22.89 9.04 -40.74
CA VAL A 152 23.78 8.63 -39.64
C VAL A 152 24.42 7.28 -39.94
N VAL A 153 25.69 7.36 -40.33
CA VAL A 153 26.83 6.46 -40.06
C VAL A 153 26.49 5.01 -39.66
N GLU A 154 26.81 4.09 -40.57
CA GLU A 154 26.92 2.65 -40.31
C GLU A 154 27.98 2.36 -39.23
N THR A 155 27.56 2.10 -38.00
CA THR A 155 28.37 1.33 -37.05
C THR A 155 28.05 -0.15 -37.21
N LYS A 156 28.97 -0.84 -37.88
CA LYS A 156 29.05 -2.29 -38.01
C LYS A 156 29.27 -2.91 -36.63
N ILE A 157 28.18 -3.23 -35.93
CA ILE A 157 28.22 -4.02 -34.70
C ILE A 157 28.38 -5.49 -35.11
N THR A 158 29.54 -6.04 -34.78
CA THR A 158 29.85 -7.46 -34.88
C THR A 158 28.92 -8.26 -33.95
N SER A 159 27.96 -8.96 -34.54
CA SER A 159 27.10 -9.93 -33.87
C SER A 159 27.94 -11.06 -33.29
N LYS A 160 28.25 -10.98 -32.00
CA LYS A 160 28.78 -12.10 -31.23
C LYS A 160 27.62 -12.99 -30.82
N THR A 161 27.41 -14.06 -31.57
CA THR A 161 26.54 -15.18 -31.22
C THR A 161 26.95 -15.73 -29.86
N MET A 162 26.15 -15.46 -28.82
CA MET A 162 26.16 -16.25 -27.59
C MET A 162 24.88 -17.07 -27.56
N ASN A 163 25.07 -18.39 -27.60
CA ASN A 163 24.04 -19.37 -27.35
C ASN A 163 23.54 -19.24 -25.91
N GLU A 164 22.33 -18.75 -25.71
CA GLU A 164 21.56 -19.02 -24.50
C GLU A 164 20.68 -20.26 -24.70
N PRO A 165 20.74 -21.27 -23.81
CA PRO A 165 19.67 -22.25 -23.73
C PRO A 165 18.45 -21.60 -23.06
N ALA A 166 17.39 -21.48 -23.85
CA ALA A 166 16.05 -21.20 -23.36
C ALA A 166 15.56 -22.31 -22.43
N SER A 167 14.62 -21.92 -21.55
CA SER A 167 13.68 -22.77 -20.79
C SER A 167 14.08 -23.09 -19.35
N SER A 168 13.60 -22.26 -18.41
CA SER A 168 12.85 -22.74 -17.22
C SER A 168 12.53 -21.61 -16.23
N SER A 169 11.59 -20.71 -16.54
CA SER A 169 11.08 -19.75 -15.53
C SER A 169 9.60 -19.38 -15.64
N LEU A 170 8.85 -19.92 -16.61
CA LEU A 170 7.41 -19.65 -16.77
C LEU A 170 6.48 -20.64 -16.05
N LEU A 171 7.00 -21.55 -15.21
CA LEU A 171 6.18 -22.51 -14.46
C LEU A 171 5.93 -22.16 -12.99
N ASN A 172 6.44 -21.03 -12.48
CA ASN A 172 6.36 -20.73 -11.04
C ASN A 172 5.34 -19.66 -10.61
N LEU A 173 4.47 -19.19 -11.52
CA LEU A 173 3.36 -18.29 -11.15
C LEU A 173 2.01 -18.99 -10.96
N ASN A 174 1.89 -20.27 -11.31
CA ASN A 174 0.61 -20.98 -11.19
C ASN A 174 0.40 -21.68 -9.82
N LEU A 175 1.39 -21.62 -8.92
CA LEU A 175 1.38 -22.36 -7.65
C LEU A 175 0.86 -21.55 -6.44
N THR A 176 0.49 -20.28 -6.62
CA THR A 176 0.01 -19.42 -5.53
C THR A 176 -1.52 -19.39 -5.42
N TRP A 177 -2.25 -19.46 -6.55
CA TRP A 177 -3.71 -19.41 -6.53
C TRP A 177 -4.37 -20.72 -6.05
N GLN A 178 -3.81 -21.88 -6.38
CA GLN A 178 -4.35 -23.16 -5.91
C GLN A 178 -4.20 -23.35 -4.40
N ASN A 179 -3.09 -22.87 -3.80
CA ASN A 179 -2.88 -22.93 -2.35
C ASN A 179 -3.79 -21.97 -1.58
N ILE A 180 -4.12 -20.82 -2.15
CA ILE A 180 -5.06 -19.88 -1.52
C ILE A 180 -6.47 -20.47 -1.54
N MET A 181 -6.95 -21.02 -2.65
CA MET A 181 -8.31 -21.59 -2.75
C MET A 181 -8.52 -22.81 -1.82
N ALA A 182 -7.49 -23.62 -1.58
CA ALA A 182 -7.57 -24.76 -0.69
C ALA A 182 -7.82 -24.39 0.79
N TRP A 183 -7.49 -23.17 1.20
CA TRP A 183 -7.75 -22.70 2.58
C TRP A 183 -9.20 -22.21 2.77
N TRP A 184 -9.86 -21.73 1.71
CA TRP A 184 -11.25 -21.29 1.77
C TRP A 184 -12.24 -22.46 1.80
N SER A 185 -11.93 -23.58 1.16
CA SER A 185 -12.80 -24.77 1.14
C SER A 185 -12.91 -25.45 2.52
N VAL A 186 -11.84 -25.43 3.32
CA VAL A 186 -11.86 -26.02 4.68
C VAL A 186 -12.75 -25.21 5.63
N GLN A 187 -12.78 -23.87 5.51
CA GLN A 187 -13.65 -23.03 6.35
C GLN A 187 -15.13 -23.18 5.99
N ILE A 188 -15.47 -23.35 4.71
CA ILE A 188 -16.85 -23.57 4.27
C ILE A 188 -17.40 -24.89 4.82
N LEU A 189 -16.59 -25.96 4.82
CA LEU A 189 -17.00 -27.26 5.37
C LEU A 189 -17.22 -27.20 6.89
N PHE A 190 -16.43 -26.41 7.61
CA PHE A 190 -16.58 -26.25 9.07
C PHE A 190 -17.87 -25.51 9.44
N VAL A 191 -18.24 -24.47 8.68
CA VAL A 191 -19.49 -23.73 8.89
C VAL A 191 -20.71 -24.58 8.55
N ALA A 192 -20.64 -25.36 7.46
CA ALA A 192 -21.73 -26.26 7.08
C ALA A 192 -21.96 -27.39 8.11
N ALA A 193 -20.89 -27.98 8.64
CA ALA A 193 -20.98 -28.99 9.70
C ALA A 193 -21.53 -28.41 11.01
N PHE A 194 -21.11 -27.19 11.38
CA PHE A 194 -21.63 -26.51 12.57
C PHE A 194 -23.13 -26.20 12.47
N LEU A 195 -23.60 -25.77 11.29
CA LEU A 195 -25.03 -25.52 11.06
C LEU A 195 -25.89 -26.80 11.06
N GLN A 196 -25.33 -27.96 10.75
CA GLN A 196 -26.03 -29.24 10.88
C GLN A 196 -26.07 -29.74 12.33
N TYR A 197 -25.08 -29.39 13.15
CA TYR A 197 -25.02 -29.81 14.55
C TYR A 197 -25.95 -29.00 15.49
N VAL A 198 -26.34 -27.79 15.08
CA VAL A 198 -27.18 -26.87 15.88
C VAL A 198 -28.69 -27.04 15.59
N LYS A 199 -29.08 -28.00 14.74
CA LYS A 199 -30.48 -28.44 14.55
C LYS A 199 -30.76 -29.72 15.31
#